data_AF-A0A507BR50-F1
#
_entry.id   AF-A0A507BR50-F1
#
_cell.length_a   1.000
_cell.length_b   1.000
_cell.length_c   1.000
_cell.angle_alpha   90.00
_cell.angle_beta   90.00
_cell.angle_gamma   90.00
#
_symmetry.space_group_name_H-M   'P 1'
#
loop_
_entity.id
_entity.type
_entity.pdbx_description
1 polymer ?
#
loop_
_entity_poly.entity_id
_entity_poly.type
_entity_poly.pdbx_seq_one_letter_code
_entity_poly.pdbx_strand_id
1 'polypeptide(L)'
;MALDNRRQDLSSANLISDAPDEIDIRVNTVLYLLVFANLWTILMTIIPVFANDIPLYDASHPGWYTSNDVVRIIEPIGTLPFQFFILLESRIFEVGSRTEIVLVSLCFTVSAAIYQQGAGFHSAANMFKHVFEDALAIPSTSGALTVLLNDGYVYTRTTWEHYVGHYLYAIGGILVSFTHAYAYRNVKIKAGLTTPSQKVLLCLAIIIYGLIIGSVAVEFPKGVIVALVLIIVYGFGVLGTVLVRSKSVFSWGTRIMLQYFFYAYCISLVIVIGWMIHVRGIADRVESTGGVS
;
A
#
# COMPACT_ATOMS: atom_id res chain seq x y z
N MET A 1 -65.70 17.86 -6.12
CA MET A 1 -65.55 16.40 -5.91
C MET A 1 -64.83 15.73 -7.09
N ALA A 2 -63.71 16.31 -7.55
CA ALA A 2 -62.95 15.81 -8.71
C ALA A 2 -61.44 16.18 -8.65
N LEU A 3 -60.93 16.53 -7.48
CA LEU A 3 -59.52 16.90 -7.26
C LEU A 3 -58.79 15.92 -6.32
N ASP A 4 -59.48 14.94 -5.76
CA ASP A 4 -58.91 14.00 -4.78
C ASP A 4 -58.35 12.72 -5.41
N ASN A 5 -58.78 12.36 -6.63
CA ASN A 5 -58.34 11.13 -7.28
C ASN A 5 -56.93 11.22 -7.93
N ARG A 6 -56.37 12.42 -8.12
CA ARG A 6 -55.00 12.56 -8.67
C ARG A 6 -53.89 12.35 -7.64
N ARG A 7 -54.21 12.36 -6.34
CA ARG A 7 -53.21 12.12 -5.28
C ARG A 7 -53.00 10.65 -4.98
N GLN A 8 -53.96 9.78 -5.29
CA GLN A 8 -53.80 8.33 -5.10
C GLN A 8 -53.00 7.68 -6.24
N ASP A 9 -53.12 8.15 -7.48
CA ASP A 9 -52.39 7.58 -8.63
C ASP A 9 -50.88 7.93 -8.69
N LEU A 10 -50.42 8.91 -7.91
CA LEU A 10 -49.00 9.24 -7.80
C LEU A 10 -48.30 8.55 -6.61
N SER A 11 -49.06 7.85 -5.74
CA SER A 11 -48.52 7.17 -4.56
C SER A 11 -48.18 5.70 -4.80
N SER A 12 -48.65 5.12 -5.91
CA SER A 12 -48.52 3.69 -6.24
C SER A 12 -47.60 3.40 -7.43
N ALA A 13 -47.03 4.43 -8.08
CA ALA A 13 -46.24 4.27 -9.30
C ALA A 13 -44.71 4.33 -9.14
N ASN A 14 -44.16 4.27 -7.92
CA ASN A 14 -42.70 4.34 -7.70
C ASN A 14 -42.15 3.46 -6.55
N LEU A 15 -42.87 2.43 -6.12
CA LEU A 15 -42.40 1.53 -5.05
C LEU A 15 -41.86 0.17 -5.53
N ILE A 16 -41.57 0.04 -6.82
CA ILE A 16 -40.77 -1.05 -7.37
C ILE A 16 -39.82 -0.46 -8.40
N SER A 17 -38.68 0.04 -7.93
CA SER A 17 -37.44 0.08 -8.72
C SER A 17 -36.42 -0.65 -7.87
N ASP A 18 -35.78 -1.60 -8.53
CA ASP A 18 -34.90 -2.61 -7.99
C ASP A 18 -33.79 -2.03 -7.10
N ALA A 19 -33.27 -2.89 -6.21
CA ALA A 19 -32.09 -2.63 -5.40
C ALA A 19 -31.02 -1.88 -6.20
N PRO A 20 -30.27 -0.89 -5.63
CA PRO A 20 -29.45 0.05 -6.39
C PRO A 20 -28.66 -0.68 -7.47
N ASP A 21 -29.16 -0.51 -8.69
CA ASP A 21 -28.78 -1.27 -9.86
C ASP A 21 -27.35 -0.90 -10.24
N GLU A 22 -26.52 -1.94 -10.31
CA GLU A 22 -25.36 -2.03 -11.19
C GLU A 22 -24.51 -0.76 -11.30
N ILE A 23 -23.55 -0.64 -10.38
CA ILE A 23 -22.45 0.29 -10.55
C ILE A 23 -21.53 -0.28 -11.64
N ASP A 24 -21.85 -0.02 -12.91
CA ASP A 24 -20.95 -0.25 -14.05
C ASP A 24 -19.67 0.55 -13.82
N ILE A 25 -18.60 -0.14 -13.44
CA ILE A 25 -17.26 0.43 -13.34
C ILE A 25 -16.48 0.02 -14.57
N ARG A 26 -15.49 0.82 -14.96
CA ARG A 26 -14.54 0.41 -16.01
C ARG A 26 -13.59 -0.66 -15.45
N VAL A 27 -14.07 -1.90 -15.35
CA VAL A 27 -13.40 -3.04 -14.72
C VAL A 27 -11.97 -3.20 -15.25
N ASN A 28 -11.80 -3.13 -16.57
CA ASN A 28 -10.49 -3.26 -17.20
C ASN A 28 -9.55 -2.14 -16.75
N THR A 29 -10.03 -0.88 -16.70
CA THR A 29 -9.25 0.26 -16.23
C THR A 29 -8.79 0.05 -14.80
N VAL A 30 -9.69 -0.34 -13.89
CA VAL A 30 -9.34 -0.63 -12.49
C VAL A 30 -8.29 -1.74 -12.39
N LEU A 31 -8.46 -2.83 -13.15
CA LEU A 31 -7.51 -3.94 -13.16
C LEU A 31 -6.12 -3.54 -13.68
N TYR A 32 -6.05 -2.79 -14.77
CA TYR A 32 -4.79 -2.26 -15.28
C TYR A 32 -4.15 -1.32 -14.26
N LEU A 33 -4.90 -0.39 -13.69
CA LEU A 33 -4.39 0.53 -12.67
C LEU A 33 -3.84 -0.20 -11.44
N LEU A 34 -4.52 -1.25 -10.95
CA LEU A 34 -4.04 -2.09 -9.86
C LEU A 34 -2.72 -2.77 -10.22
N VAL A 35 -2.61 -3.36 -11.41
CA VAL A 35 -1.37 -3.98 -11.87
C VAL A 35 -0.26 -2.95 -12.00
N PHE A 36 -0.50 -1.82 -12.67
CA PHE A 36 0.52 -0.80 -12.89
C PHE A 36 0.98 -0.11 -11.61
N ALA A 37 0.06 0.20 -10.68
CA ALA A 37 0.41 0.76 -9.38
C ALA A 37 1.38 -0.17 -8.63
N ASN A 38 1.05 -1.46 -8.56
CA ASN A 38 1.89 -2.43 -7.86
C ASN A 38 3.20 -2.73 -8.59
N LEU A 39 3.17 -2.80 -9.93
CA LEU A 39 4.38 -2.97 -10.73
C LEU A 39 5.32 -1.78 -10.55
N TRP A 40 4.80 -0.55 -10.50
CA TRP A 40 5.62 0.63 -10.24
C TRP A 40 6.32 0.52 -8.89
N THR A 41 5.59 0.22 -7.81
CA THR A 41 6.19 0.01 -6.47
C THR A 41 7.23 -1.11 -6.50
N ILE A 42 6.92 -2.27 -7.07
CA ILE A 42 7.89 -3.39 -7.14
C ILE A 42 9.13 -2.99 -7.96
N LEU A 43 8.96 -2.37 -9.13
CA LEU A 43 10.10 -1.99 -9.96
C LEU A 43 11.00 -1.00 -9.22
N MET A 44 10.43 0.02 -8.60
CA MET A 44 11.23 1.03 -7.88
C MET A 44 11.83 0.50 -6.57
N THR A 45 11.30 -0.58 -6.00
CA THR A 45 11.91 -1.23 -4.82
C THR A 45 12.96 -2.29 -5.19
N ILE A 46 12.79 -2.97 -6.33
CA ILE A 46 13.72 -3.99 -6.85
C ILE A 46 14.93 -3.34 -7.51
N ILE A 47 14.76 -2.26 -8.28
CA ILE A 47 15.87 -1.60 -8.98
C ILE A 47 17.02 -1.30 -8.02
N PRO A 48 16.83 -0.66 -6.85
CA PRO A 48 17.92 -0.42 -5.91
C PRO A 48 18.62 -1.67 -5.38
N VAL A 49 17.96 -2.84 -5.41
CA VAL A 49 18.55 -4.10 -4.92
C VAL A 49 19.43 -4.75 -5.98
N PHE A 50 19.02 -4.72 -7.26
CA PHE A 50 19.74 -5.38 -8.35
C PHE A 50 20.68 -4.43 -9.12
N ALA A 51 20.47 -3.13 -9.02
CA ALA A 51 21.26 -2.10 -9.68
C ALA A 51 22.33 -1.48 -8.76
N ASN A 52 22.71 -2.16 -7.67
CA ASN A 52 23.73 -1.66 -6.73
C ASN A 52 25.07 -1.35 -7.40
N ASP A 53 25.38 -2.02 -8.51
CA ASP A 53 26.60 -1.80 -9.29
C ASP A 53 26.37 -0.94 -10.54
N ILE A 54 25.19 -0.32 -10.72
CA ILE A 54 24.94 0.59 -11.83
C ILE A 54 25.41 1.99 -11.44
N PRO A 55 26.51 2.46 -12.03
CA PRO A 55 27.17 3.69 -11.66
C PRO A 55 26.46 4.88 -12.31
N LEU A 56 25.19 5.11 -11.99
CA LEU A 56 24.46 6.25 -12.57
C LEU A 56 25.05 7.60 -12.08
N TYR A 57 25.78 7.60 -10.95
CA TYR A 57 26.52 8.74 -10.39
C TYR A 57 27.78 8.29 -9.63
N ASP A 58 28.58 7.38 -10.20
CA ASP A 58 29.82 6.94 -9.57
C ASP A 58 30.84 8.07 -9.45
N ALA A 59 30.97 8.57 -8.24
CA ALA A 59 32.26 8.50 -7.58
C ALA A 59 32.01 7.94 -6.18
N SER A 60 33.00 7.23 -5.65
CA SER A 60 33.02 6.73 -4.29
C SER A 60 32.81 7.90 -3.30
N HIS A 61 31.53 8.15 -2.97
CA HIS A 61 31.05 9.13 -1.99
C HIS A 61 31.59 10.58 -2.12
N PRO A 62 31.12 11.42 -3.07
CA PRO A 62 31.27 12.87 -2.94
C PRO A 62 29.92 13.60 -2.85
N GLY A 63 28.92 13.04 -2.14
CA GLY A 63 27.62 13.69 -2.11
C GLY A 63 26.59 13.06 -1.19
N TRP A 64 25.61 13.89 -0.83
CA TRP A 64 24.48 13.60 0.06
C TRP A 64 23.48 12.58 -0.52
N TYR A 65 23.70 12.05 -1.73
CA TYR A 65 22.70 11.27 -2.47
C TYR A 65 23.32 10.14 -3.30
N THR A 66 22.66 8.98 -3.32
CA THR A 66 22.96 7.88 -4.23
C THR A 66 21.88 7.73 -5.30
N SER A 67 22.19 7.05 -6.41
CA SER A 67 21.20 6.70 -7.44
C SER A 67 20.03 5.87 -6.86
N ASN A 68 20.31 5.05 -5.84
CA ASN A 68 19.31 4.28 -5.12
C ASN A 68 18.33 5.19 -4.36
N ASP A 69 18.79 6.30 -3.79
CA ASP A 69 17.93 7.27 -3.10
C ASP A 69 16.99 7.99 -4.06
N VAL A 70 17.48 8.33 -5.26
CA VAL A 70 16.65 8.95 -6.31
C VAL A 70 15.52 8.02 -6.72
N VAL A 71 15.83 6.74 -6.95
CA VAL A 71 14.81 5.73 -7.31
C VAL A 71 13.77 5.57 -6.19
N ARG A 72 14.20 5.57 -4.92
CA ARG A 72 13.31 5.52 -3.76
C ARG A 72 12.39 6.74 -3.66
N ILE A 73 12.87 7.93 -4.03
CA ILE A 73 12.05 9.16 -4.09
C ILE A 73 11.03 9.12 -5.24
N ILE A 74 11.39 8.49 -6.36
CA ILE A 74 10.51 8.39 -7.54
C ILE A 74 9.34 7.43 -7.30
N GLU A 75 9.53 6.40 -6.48
CA GLU A 75 8.47 5.43 -6.14
C GLU A 75 7.15 6.12 -5.73
N PRO A 76 7.10 6.93 -4.66
CA PRO A 76 5.84 7.46 -4.17
C PRO A 76 5.27 8.52 -5.12
N ILE A 77 6.11 9.17 -5.92
CA ILE A 77 5.70 10.16 -6.95
C ILE A 77 4.88 9.48 -8.05
N GLY A 78 5.24 8.27 -8.46
CA GLY A 78 4.47 7.52 -9.44
C GLY A 78 3.32 6.71 -8.84
N THR A 79 3.52 6.08 -7.67
CA THR A 79 2.48 5.26 -7.03
C THR A 79 1.25 6.06 -6.68
N LEU A 80 1.41 7.24 -6.07
CA LEU A 80 0.27 8.00 -5.55
C LEU A 80 -0.71 8.47 -6.65
N PRO A 81 -0.28 8.99 -7.81
CA PRO A 81 -1.18 9.25 -8.94
C PRO A 81 -1.98 8.02 -9.37
N PHE A 82 -1.37 6.84 -9.47
CA PHE A 82 -2.11 5.62 -9.79
C PHE A 82 -3.15 5.28 -8.71
N GLN A 83 -2.79 5.41 -7.42
CA GLN A 83 -3.72 5.22 -6.31
C GLN A 83 -4.88 6.22 -6.37
N PHE A 84 -4.62 7.46 -6.77
CA PHE A 84 -5.66 8.47 -6.96
C PHE A 84 -6.58 8.11 -8.13
N PHE A 85 -6.04 7.67 -9.27
CA PHE A 85 -6.86 7.22 -10.39
C PHE A 85 -7.72 6.00 -10.05
N ILE A 86 -7.19 5.06 -9.27
CA ILE A 86 -7.99 3.95 -8.73
C ILE A 86 -9.15 4.50 -7.88
N LEU A 87 -8.91 5.50 -7.04
CA LEU A 87 -9.98 6.10 -6.26
C LEU A 87 -11.06 6.75 -7.14
N LEU A 88 -10.67 7.47 -8.20
CA LEU A 88 -11.62 8.10 -9.13
C LEU A 88 -12.53 7.07 -9.82
N GLU A 89 -12.02 5.86 -10.11
CA GLU A 89 -12.80 4.77 -10.71
C GLU A 89 -13.75 4.06 -9.73
N SER A 90 -13.78 4.43 -8.44
CA SER A 90 -14.66 3.81 -7.44
C SER A 90 -16.14 4.16 -7.58
N ARG A 91 -16.47 5.14 -8.42
CA ARG A 91 -17.80 5.75 -8.60
C ARG A 91 -18.40 6.38 -7.34
N ILE A 92 -17.68 6.41 -6.22
CA ILE A 92 -18.15 7.07 -5.01
C ILE A 92 -18.42 8.57 -5.24
N PHE A 93 -17.72 9.19 -6.19
CA PHE A 93 -17.91 10.58 -6.59
C PHE A 93 -19.15 10.84 -7.43
N GLU A 94 -19.74 9.78 -8.01
CA GLU A 94 -20.93 9.88 -8.85
C GLU A 94 -22.20 9.53 -8.08
N VAL A 95 -22.15 8.46 -7.28
CA VAL A 95 -23.34 7.89 -6.62
C VAL A 95 -23.31 8.04 -5.10
N GLY A 96 -22.19 8.44 -4.52
CA GLY A 96 -22.07 8.63 -3.08
C GLY A 96 -22.79 9.89 -2.61
N SER A 97 -23.24 9.87 -1.35
CA SER A 97 -23.71 11.09 -0.70
C SER A 97 -22.58 12.10 -0.55
N ARG A 98 -22.92 13.39 -0.44
CA ARG A 98 -21.93 14.46 -0.22
C ARG A 98 -21.02 14.18 0.98
N THR A 99 -21.57 13.63 2.06
CA THR A 99 -20.81 13.27 3.26
C THR A 99 -19.80 12.16 2.97
N GLU A 100 -20.19 11.11 2.25
CA GLU A 100 -19.29 10.01 1.88
C GLU A 100 -18.16 10.47 0.97
N ILE A 101 -18.48 11.32 -0.02
CA ILE A 101 -17.50 11.90 -0.92
C ILE A 101 -16.46 12.71 -0.13
N VAL A 102 -16.92 13.59 0.77
CA VAL A 102 -16.01 14.40 1.60
C VAL A 102 -15.15 13.53 2.51
N LEU A 103 -15.75 12.53 3.15
CA LEU A 103 -15.02 11.63 4.05
C LEU A 103 -13.95 10.85 3.31
N VAL A 104 -14.28 10.26 2.16
CA VAL A 104 -13.31 9.49 1.37
C VAL A 104 -12.22 10.36 0.79
N SER A 105 -12.55 11.54 0.27
CA SER A 105 -11.53 12.51 -0.18
C SER A 105 -10.59 12.90 0.96
N LEU A 106 -11.12 13.24 2.14
CA LEU A 106 -10.32 13.63 3.29
C LEU A 106 -9.43 12.48 3.77
N CYS A 107 -10.00 11.28 3.92
CA CYS A 107 -9.25 10.09 4.30
C CYS A 107 -8.13 9.81 3.28
N PHE A 108 -8.42 9.88 1.97
CA PHE A 108 -7.41 9.67 0.95
C PHE A 108 -6.30 10.73 1.03
N THR A 109 -6.65 12.02 1.10
CA THR A 109 -5.68 13.11 1.17
C THR A 109 -4.79 13.00 2.39
N VAL A 110 -5.34 12.71 3.57
CA VAL A 110 -4.55 12.52 4.80
C VAL A 110 -3.64 11.30 4.67
N SER A 111 -4.17 10.18 4.18
CA SER A 111 -3.39 8.94 3.99
C SER A 111 -2.24 9.15 3.01
N ALA A 112 -2.53 9.81 1.89
CA ALA A 112 -1.55 10.19 0.87
C ALA A 112 -0.47 11.12 1.43
N ALA A 113 -0.85 12.11 2.25
CA ALA A 113 0.10 13.01 2.89
C ALA A 113 1.00 12.28 3.89
N ILE A 114 0.47 11.34 4.67
CA ILE A 114 1.26 10.49 5.58
C ILE A 114 2.22 9.61 4.77
N TYR A 115 1.74 8.98 3.71
CA TYR A 115 2.54 8.14 2.81
C TYR A 115 3.71 8.92 2.22
N GLN A 116 3.45 10.08 1.60
CA GLN A 116 4.48 10.92 0.99
C GLN A 116 5.48 11.48 2.02
N GLN A 117 5.00 11.91 3.19
CA GLN A 117 5.90 12.37 4.25
C GLN A 117 6.79 11.25 4.78
N GLY A 118 6.25 10.05 4.98
CA GLY A 118 7.03 8.89 5.38
C GLY A 118 8.13 8.55 4.37
N ALA A 119 7.79 8.55 3.07
CA ALA A 119 8.78 8.35 2.02
C ALA A 119 9.84 9.46 2.00
N GLY A 120 9.42 10.73 2.15
CA GLY A 120 10.31 11.88 2.24
C GLY A 120 11.27 11.80 3.43
N PHE A 121 10.78 11.46 4.62
CA PHE A 121 11.62 11.26 5.81
C PHE A 121 12.56 10.09 5.65
N HIS A 122 12.11 8.97 5.07
CA HIS A 122 12.95 7.82 4.78
C HIS A 122 14.11 8.19 3.84
N SER A 123 13.81 8.83 2.71
CA SER A 123 14.84 9.26 1.75
C SER A 123 15.76 10.32 2.34
N ALA A 124 15.24 11.30 3.07
CA ALA A 124 16.06 12.30 3.74
C ALA A 124 17.01 11.67 4.77
N ALA A 125 16.52 10.72 5.58
CA ALA A 125 17.35 10.01 6.55
C ALA A 125 18.45 9.18 5.87
N ASN A 126 18.17 8.53 4.73
CA ASN A 126 19.21 7.88 3.92
C ASN A 126 20.27 8.88 3.46
N MET A 127 19.87 10.02 2.93
CA MET A 127 20.80 11.05 2.48
C MET A 127 21.67 11.58 3.62
N PHE A 128 21.09 11.81 4.80
CA PHE A 128 21.82 12.30 5.97
C PHE A 128 22.76 11.24 6.56
N LYS A 129 22.40 9.95 6.53
CA LYS A 129 23.25 8.89 7.11
C LYS A 129 24.55 8.72 6.33
N HIS A 130 24.52 8.92 5.00
CA HIS A 130 25.72 8.86 4.16
C HIS A 130 26.78 9.88 4.56
N VAL A 131 26.38 11.07 5.02
CA VAL A 131 27.34 12.08 5.52
C VAL A 131 28.12 11.56 6.72
N PHE A 132 27.48 10.80 7.62
CA PHE A 132 28.17 10.18 8.75
C PHE A 132 29.07 9.02 8.31
N GLU A 133 28.62 8.19 7.36
CA GLU A 133 29.42 7.10 6.79
C GLU A 133 30.70 7.64 6.14
N ASP A 134 30.57 8.69 5.32
CA ASP A 134 31.68 9.35 4.63
C ASP A 134 32.68 9.94 5.62
N ALA A 135 32.19 10.62 6.67
CA ALA A 135 33.03 11.20 7.70
C ALA A 135 33.78 10.14 8.53
N LEU A 136 33.12 9.00 8.83
CA LEU A 136 33.72 7.87 9.54
C LEU A 136 34.81 7.17 8.71
N ALA A 137 34.73 7.22 7.38
CA ALA A 137 35.72 6.63 6.49
C ALA A 137 37.03 7.44 6.40
N ILE A 138 37.07 8.67 6.93
CA ILE A 138 38.28 9.51 6.94
C ILE A 138 39.28 8.99 8.00
N PRO A 139 40.52 8.58 7.63
CA PRO A 139 41.46 7.93 8.55
C PRO A 139 41.96 8.77 9.74
N SER A 140 41.72 10.08 9.75
CA SER A 140 42.23 11.02 10.78
C SER A 140 41.20 11.42 11.85
N THR A 141 40.05 10.76 11.88
CA THR A 141 38.96 11.06 12.83
C THR A 141 39.38 10.67 14.25
N SER A 142 39.45 11.66 15.15
CA SER A 142 39.77 11.43 16.58
C SER A 142 38.75 10.49 17.23
N GLY A 143 39.16 9.70 18.24
CA GLY A 143 38.27 8.72 18.88
C GLY A 143 36.96 9.32 19.43
N ALA A 144 36.98 10.54 19.95
CA ALA A 144 35.78 11.22 20.43
C ALA A 144 34.83 11.64 19.27
N LEU A 145 35.39 12.07 18.14
CA LEU A 145 34.62 12.41 16.96
C LEU A 145 34.04 11.15 16.30
N THR A 146 34.78 10.04 16.29
CA THR A 146 34.29 8.75 15.77
C THR A 146 33.07 8.26 16.54
N VAL A 147 33.07 8.36 17.88
CA VAL A 147 31.90 8.01 18.71
C VAL A 147 30.71 8.90 18.35
N LEU A 148 30.90 10.22 18.29
CA LEU A 148 29.84 11.17 17.95
C LEU A 148 29.24 10.91 16.55
N LEU A 149 30.08 10.63 15.55
CA LEU A 149 29.63 10.34 14.19
C LEU A 149 28.86 9.01 14.12
N ASN A 150 29.32 8.00 14.85
CA ASN A 150 28.62 6.71 14.93
C ASN A 150 27.26 6.84 15.64
N ASP A 151 27.19 7.64 16.72
CA ASP A 151 25.92 7.91 17.39
C ASP A 151 24.95 8.67 16.47
N GLY A 152 25.45 9.64 15.70
CA GLY A 152 24.68 10.36 14.68
C GLY A 152 24.17 9.44 13.56
N TYR A 153 25.02 8.52 13.10
CA TYR A 153 24.67 7.49 12.12
C TYR A 153 23.54 6.60 12.63
N VAL A 154 23.73 5.99 13.80
CA VAL A 154 22.74 5.08 14.42
C VAL A 154 21.44 5.81 14.71
N TYR A 155 21.49 7.04 15.23
CA TYR A 155 20.30 7.84 15.47
C TYR A 155 19.51 8.11 14.18
N THR A 156 20.19 8.50 13.10
CA THR A 156 19.56 8.80 11.81
C THR A 156 18.93 7.54 11.19
N ARG A 157 19.68 6.43 11.18
CA ARG A 157 19.21 5.14 10.65
C ARG A 157 18.06 4.55 11.48
N THR A 158 18.25 4.41 12.79
CA THR A 158 17.27 3.69 13.62
C THR A 158 16.04 4.55 13.90
N THR A 159 16.22 5.83 14.21
CA THR A 159 15.07 6.69 14.57
C THR A 159 14.38 7.25 13.33
N TRP A 160 15.12 7.95 12.47
CA TRP A 160 14.50 8.71 11.38
C TRP A 160 14.17 7.85 10.16
N GLU A 161 15.10 6.99 9.73
CA GLU A 161 14.86 6.11 8.58
C GLU A 161 13.88 5.00 8.95
N HIS A 162 14.15 4.25 10.04
CA HIS A 162 13.38 3.06 10.39
C HIS A 162 12.12 3.35 11.23
N TYR A 163 12.21 4.08 12.34
CA TYR A 163 11.05 4.27 13.21
C TYR A 163 10.07 5.33 12.74
N VAL A 164 10.55 6.43 12.16
CA VAL A 164 9.69 7.51 11.66
C VAL A 164 9.35 7.28 10.19
N GLY A 165 10.35 7.28 9.30
CA GLY A 165 10.17 7.23 7.86
C GLY A 165 9.40 6.00 7.40
N HIS A 166 9.95 4.80 7.64
CA HIS A 166 9.33 3.56 7.20
C HIS A 166 7.93 3.33 7.78
N TYR A 167 7.71 3.58 9.07
CA TYR A 167 6.39 3.35 9.66
C TYR A 167 5.36 4.36 9.17
N LEU A 168 5.70 5.64 9.04
CA LEU A 168 4.78 6.62 8.42
C LEU A 168 4.46 6.21 6.97
N TYR A 169 5.48 5.78 6.22
CA TYR A 169 5.31 5.35 4.84
C TYR A 169 4.40 4.11 4.75
N ALA A 170 4.65 3.07 5.55
CA ALA A 170 3.84 1.87 5.58
C ALA A 170 2.40 2.14 6.06
N ILE A 171 2.23 2.92 7.13
CA ILE A 171 0.90 3.30 7.66
C ILE A 171 0.12 4.10 6.62
N GLY A 172 0.76 5.06 5.94
CA GLY A 172 0.14 5.81 4.86
C GLY A 172 -0.37 4.90 3.74
N GLY A 173 0.43 3.92 3.32
CA GLY A 173 0.03 2.94 2.31
C GLY A 173 -1.15 2.05 2.76
N ILE A 174 -1.14 1.63 4.02
CA ILE A 174 -2.26 0.89 4.64
C ILE A 174 -3.54 1.73 4.64
N LEU A 175 -3.46 3.00 5.05
CA LEU A 175 -4.62 3.89 5.11
C LEU A 175 -5.17 4.25 3.71
N VAL A 176 -4.30 4.40 2.71
CA VAL A 176 -4.73 4.52 1.30
C VAL A 176 -5.51 3.27 0.89
N SER A 177 -5.00 2.08 1.22
CA SER A 177 -5.66 0.80 0.92
C SER A 177 -7.03 0.67 1.61
N PHE A 178 -7.13 1.12 2.86
CA PHE A 178 -8.40 1.16 3.60
C PHE A 178 -9.39 2.11 2.92
N THR A 179 -8.90 3.25 2.45
CA THR A 179 -9.72 4.22 1.72
C THR A 179 -10.26 3.63 0.42
N HIS A 180 -9.46 2.89 -0.35
CA HIS A 180 -9.95 2.17 -1.53
C HIS A 180 -10.96 1.08 -1.17
N ALA A 181 -10.67 0.25 -0.17
CA ALA A 181 -11.59 -0.79 0.26
C ALA A 181 -12.95 -0.19 0.67
N TYR A 182 -12.94 0.92 1.39
CA TYR A 182 -14.15 1.65 1.75
C TYR A 182 -14.83 2.27 0.53
N ALA A 183 -14.10 2.92 -0.37
CA ALA A 183 -14.66 3.55 -1.56
C ALA A 183 -15.38 2.53 -2.47
N TYR A 184 -14.82 1.32 -2.60
CA TYR A 184 -15.36 0.24 -3.40
C TYR A 184 -16.31 -0.70 -2.64
N ARG A 185 -16.64 -0.44 -1.36
CA ARG A 185 -17.37 -1.40 -0.51
C ARG A 185 -18.76 -1.79 -1.03
N ASN A 186 -19.39 -0.91 -1.81
CA ASN A 186 -20.72 -1.14 -2.39
C ASN A 186 -20.66 -1.54 -3.87
N VAL A 187 -19.49 -1.55 -4.49
CA VAL A 187 -19.33 -1.92 -5.89
C VAL A 187 -19.45 -3.44 -6.03
N LYS A 188 -20.40 -3.87 -6.87
CA LYS A 188 -20.68 -5.28 -7.14
C LYS A 188 -20.84 -5.53 -8.63
N ILE A 189 -20.01 -6.41 -9.18
CA ILE A 189 -20.09 -6.87 -10.58
C ILE A 189 -20.94 -8.15 -10.59
N LYS A 190 -22.20 -8.08 -11.07
CA LYS A 190 -23.17 -9.20 -11.00
C LYS A 190 -22.61 -10.51 -11.59
N ALA A 191 -22.03 -10.44 -12.79
CA ALA A 191 -21.47 -11.61 -13.47
C ALA A 191 -20.07 -12.01 -12.98
N GLY A 192 -19.44 -11.20 -12.12
CA GLY A 192 -18.01 -11.29 -11.84
C GLY A 192 -17.16 -11.02 -13.09
N LEU A 193 -15.90 -11.46 -13.07
CA LEU A 193 -14.99 -11.36 -14.21
C LEU A 193 -15.32 -12.45 -15.22
N THR A 194 -15.74 -12.04 -16.41
CA THR A 194 -16.20 -12.93 -17.47
C THR A 194 -15.06 -13.37 -18.38
N THR A 195 -14.03 -12.54 -18.57
CA THR A 195 -12.93 -12.85 -19.49
C THR A 195 -11.71 -13.45 -18.77
N PRO A 196 -10.96 -14.36 -19.42
CA PRO A 196 -9.70 -14.87 -18.87
C PRO A 196 -8.67 -13.77 -18.60
N SER A 197 -8.58 -12.76 -19.47
CA SER A 197 -7.64 -11.64 -19.31
C SER A 197 -7.88 -10.84 -18.03
N GLN A 198 -9.15 -10.58 -17.69
CA GLN A 198 -9.50 -9.90 -16.44
C GLN A 198 -9.07 -10.71 -15.21
N LYS A 199 -9.29 -12.02 -15.23
CA LYS A 199 -8.87 -12.91 -14.14
C LYS A 199 -7.36 -12.92 -13.98
N VAL A 200 -6.63 -12.98 -15.09
CA VAL A 200 -5.16 -12.90 -15.08
C VAL A 200 -4.69 -11.58 -14.49
N LEU A 201 -5.25 -10.44 -14.91
CA LEU A 201 -4.89 -9.13 -14.36
C LEU A 201 -5.18 -9.04 -12.85
N LEU A 202 -6.32 -9.56 -12.40
CA LEU A 202 -6.64 -9.60 -10.97
C LEU A 202 -5.63 -10.46 -10.20
N CYS A 203 -5.32 -11.66 -10.70
CA CYS A 203 -4.33 -12.56 -10.08
C CYS A 203 -2.95 -11.90 -10.01
N LEU A 204 -2.51 -11.26 -11.09
CA LEU A 204 -1.24 -10.52 -11.13
C LEU A 204 -1.24 -9.42 -10.07
N ALA A 205 -2.28 -8.59 -10.02
CA ALA A 205 -2.38 -7.55 -9.00
C ALA A 205 -2.30 -8.13 -7.58
N ILE A 206 -3.07 -9.19 -7.29
CA ILE A 206 -3.08 -9.87 -5.98
C ILE A 206 -1.70 -10.37 -5.59
N ILE A 207 -1.02 -11.07 -6.51
CA ILE A 207 0.29 -11.66 -6.25
C ILE A 207 1.32 -10.57 -5.99
N ILE A 208 1.39 -9.58 -6.88
CA ILE A 208 2.36 -8.48 -6.79
C ILE A 208 2.14 -7.69 -5.49
N TYR A 209 0.89 -7.36 -5.14
CA TYR A 209 0.61 -6.65 -3.90
C TYR A 209 0.89 -7.49 -2.64
N GLY A 210 0.57 -8.79 -2.67
CA GLY A 210 0.91 -9.73 -1.60
C GLY A 210 2.42 -9.85 -1.39
N LEU A 211 3.20 -9.87 -2.47
CA LEU A 211 4.67 -9.82 -2.43
C LEU A 211 5.17 -8.51 -1.83
N ILE A 212 4.60 -7.36 -2.20
CA ILE A 212 4.97 -6.07 -1.59
C ILE A 212 4.79 -6.15 -0.07
N ILE A 213 3.60 -6.51 0.42
CA ILE A 213 3.33 -6.56 1.87
C ILE A 213 4.24 -7.58 2.56
N GLY A 214 4.43 -8.76 1.96
CA GLY A 214 5.30 -9.81 2.51
C GLY A 214 6.76 -9.37 2.62
N SER A 215 7.33 -8.78 1.56
CA SER A 215 8.71 -8.30 1.55
C SER A 215 8.93 -7.16 2.54
N VAL A 216 8.01 -6.19 2.58
CA VAL A 216 7.95 -5.12 3.59
C VAL A 216 8.00 -5.72 5.00
N ALA A 217 7.16 -6.72 5.29
CA ALA A 217 7.09 -7.31 6.62
C ALA A 217 8.41 -7.96 7.08
N VAL A 218 9.15 -8.59 6.16
CA VAL A 218 10.41 -9.28 6.42
C VAL A 218 11.59 -8.33 6.60
N GLU A 219 11.60 -7.24 5.83
CA GLU A 219 12.71 -6.28 5.80
C GLU A 219 12.63 -5.26 6.95
N PHE A 220 11.44 -4.99 7.50
CA PHE A 220 11.28 -3.93 8.50
C PHE A 220 11.45 -4.37 9.95
N PRO A 221 12.06 -3.51 10.81
CA PRO A 221 12.12 -3.74 12.25
C PRO A 221 10.73 -3.91 12.82
N LYS A 222 10.45 -5.08 13.42
CA LYS A 222 9.11 -5.48 13.90
C LYS A 222 8.00 -5.50 12.82
N GLY A 223 8.37 -5.47 11.54
CA GLY A 223 7.46 -5.53 10.39
C GLY A 223 6.57 -6.77 10.38
N VAL A 224 7.13 -7.93 10.75
CA VAL A 224 6.39 -9.20 10.89
C VAL A 224 5.19 -9.05 11.81
N ILE A 225 5.36 -8.40 12.97
CA ILE A 225 4.27 -8.20 13.94
C ILE A 225 3.19 -7.30 13.35
N VAL A 226 3.59 -6.17 12.75
CA VAL A 226 2.66 -5.22 12.16
C VAL A 226 1.88 -5.85 11.01
N ALA A 227 2.54 -6.64 10.16
CA ALA A 227 1.90 -7.37 9.09
C ALA A 227 0.90 -8.40 9.61
N LEU A 228 1.23 -9.16 10.66
CA LEU A 228 0.30 -10.11 11.27
C LEU A 228 -0.95 -9.41 11.82
N VAL A 229 -0.78 -8.28 12.52
CA VAL A 229 -1.92 -7.49 13.03
C VAL A 229 -2.80 -7.02 11.86
N LEU A 230 -2.20 -6.44 10.81
CA LEU A 230 -2.92 -5.99 9.63
C LEU A 230 -3.69 -7.14 8.95
N ILE A 231 -3.02 -8.25 8.71
CA ILE A 231 -3.58 -9.43 8.02
C ILE A 231 -4.70 -10.06 8.84
N ILE A 232 -4.49 -10.29 10.14
CA ILE A 232 -5.48 -10.96 11.00
C ILE A 232 -6.68 -10.04 11.27
N VAL A 233 -6.44 -8.82 11.74
CA VAL A 233 -7.51 -7.91 12.16
C VAL A 233 -8.26 -7.36 10.96
N TYR A 234 -7.55 -6.80 9.98
CA TYR A 234 -8.20 -6.16 8.85
C TYR A 234 -8.47 -7.15 7.71
N GLY A 235 -7.48 -7.97 7.32
CA GLY A 235 -7.63 -8.96 6.26
C GLY A 235 -8.71 -10.00 6.58
N PHE A 236 -8.54 -10.79 7.63
CA PHE A 236 -9.52 -11.82 8.00
C PHE A 236 -10.72 -11.25 8.76
N GLY A 237 -10.47 -10.41 9.78
CA GLY A 237 -11.52 -9.87 10.65
C GLY A 237 -12.51 -8.96 9.93
N VAL A 238 -12.02 -7.97 9.17
CA VAL A 238 -12.88 -7.00 8.46
C VAL A 238 -13.24 -7.50 7.06
N LEU A 239 -12.26 -7.63 6.16
CA LEU A 239 -12.52 -7.95 4.74
C LEU A 239 -13.08 -9.37 4.59
N GLY A 240 -12.50 -10.35 5.28
CA GLY A 240 -12.97 -11.74 5.27
C GLY A 240 -14.42 -11.85 5.73
N THR A 241 -14.78 -11.23 6.85
CA THR A 241 -16.18 -11.20 7.34
C THR A 241 -17.13 -10.57 6.31
N VAL A 242 -16.77 -9.45 5.70
CA VAL A 242 -17.60 -8.81 4.66
C VAL A 242 -17.82 -9.74 3.47
N LEU A 243 -16.75 -10.37 2.96
CA LEU A 243 -16.82 -11.28 1.82
C LEU A 243 -17.60 -12.57 2.13
N VAL A 244 -17.47 -13.11 3.34
CA VAL A 244 -18.25 -14.28 3.79
C VAL A 244 -19.73 -13.94 3.84
N ARG A 245 -20.08 -12.82 4.49
CA ARG A 245 -21.47 -12.36 4.61
C ARG A 245 -22.10 -12.06 3.25
N SER A 246 -21.32 -11.55 2.30
CA SER A 246 -21.78 -11.29 0.93
C SER A 246 -21.73 -12.51 0.01
N LYS A 247 -21.32 -13.68 0.50
CA LYS A 247 -21.10 -14.92 -0.28
C LYS A 247 -20.21 -14.69 -1.51
N SER A 248 -19.18 -13.87 -1.36
CA SER A 248 -18.26 -13.48 -2.44
C SER A 248 -16.84 -14.00 -2.24
N VAL A 249 -16.55 -14.80 -1.21
CA VAL A 249 -15.17 -15.30 -0.95
C VAL A 249 -14.65 -16.19 -2.08
N PHE A 250 -15.51 -16.87 -2.82
CA PHE A 250 -15.08 -17.80 -3.89
C PHE A 250 -15.55 -17.37 -5.28
N SER A 251 -16.19 -16.20 -5.38
CA SER A 251 -16.61 -15.67 -6.68
C SER A 251 -15.48 -14.87 -7.32
N TRP A 252 -15.34 -14.93 -8.63
CA TRP A 252 -14.26 -14.23 -9.33
C TRP A 252 -14.62 -12.77 -9.60
N GLY A 253 -14.04 -11.84 -8.85
CA GLY A 253 -14.15 -10.40 -9.04
C GLY A 253 -15.54 -9.79 -8.86
N THR A 254 -16.48 -10.47 -8.20
CA THR A 254 -17.79 -9.89 -7.85
C THR A 254 -17.63 -8.64 -6.98
N ARG A 255 -16.60 -8.61 -6.12
CA ARG A 255 -16.24 -7.48 -5.27
C ARG A 255 -14.75 -7.21 -5.41
N ILE A 256 -14.38 -6.78 -6.62
CA ILE A 256 -13.00 -6.80 -7.13
C ILE A 256 -11.97 -6.24 -6.15
N MET A 257 -12.22 -5.07 -5.56
CA MET A 257 -11.28 -4.39 -4.66
C MET A 257 -11.13 -5.11 -3.31
N LEU A 258 -12.26 -5.53 -2.71
CA LEU A 258 -12.23 -6.24 -1.43
C LEU A 258 -11.56 -7.60 -1.56
N GLN A 259 -11.84 -8.31 -2.66
CA GLN A 259 -11.22 -9.58 -2.99
C GLN A 259 -9.73 -9.42 -3.27
N TYR A 260 -9.35 -8.39 -4.04
CA TYR A 260 -7.96 -8.05 -4.30
C TYR A 260 -7.15 -7.90 -2.99
N PHE A 261 -7.61 -7.06 -2.06
CA PHE A 261 -6.93 -6.89 -0.78
C PHE A 261 -6.93 -8.15 0.08
N PHE A 262 -8.07 -8.83 0.18
CA PHE A 262 -8.20 -10.04 0.99
C PHE A 262 -7.23 -11.15 0.51
N TYR A 263 -7.22 -11.45 -0.78
CA TYR A 263 -6.33 -12.48 -1.30
C TYR A 263 -4.85 -12.07 -1.26
N ALA A 264 -4.54 -10.78 -1.43
CA ALA A 264 -3.17 -10.29 -1.24
C ALA A 264 -2.69 -10.48 0.20
N TYR A 265 -3.56 -10.26 1.20
CA TYR A 265 -3.25 -10.59 2.60
C TYR A 265 -3.07 -12.08 2.83
N CYS A 266 -3.80 -12.95 2.13
CA CYS A 266 -3.55 -14.40 2.18
C CYS A 266 -2.16 -14.76 1.62
N ILE A 267 -1.75 -14.18 0.48
CA ILE A 267 -0.41 -14.39 -0.07
C ILE A 267 0.66 -13.87 0.90
N SER A 268 0.47 -12.66 1.44
CA SER A 268 1.39 -12.08 2.40
C SER A 268 1.50 -12.93 3.67
N LEU A 269 0.40 -13.51 4.17
CA LEU A 269 0.43 -14.42 5.32
C LEU A 269 1.32 -15.63 5.07
N VAL A 270 1.25 -16.23 3.88
CA VAL A 270 2.10 -17.37 3.52
C VAL A 270 3.57 -16.98 3.58
N ILE A 271 3.92 -15.80 3.06
CA ILE A 271 5.30 -15.27 3.09
C ILE A 271 5.74 -15.03 4.54
N VAL A 272 4.92 -14.37 5.35
CA VAL A 272 5.23 -14.04 6.75
C VAL A 272 5.41 -15.31 7.59
N ILE A 273 4.53 -16.31 7.45
CA ILE A 273 4.67 -17.61 8.14
C ILE A 273 5.94 -18.33 7.67
N GLY A 274 6.19 -18.37 6.35
CA GLY A 274 7.41 -18.96 5.80
C GLY A 274 8.68 -18.34 6.36
N TRP A 275 8.69 -17.00 6.50
CA TRP A 275 9.78 -16.28 7.14
C TRP A 275 9.95 -16.63 8.62
N MET A 276 8.85 -16.64 9.40
CA MET A 276 8.89 -17.00 10.82
C MET A 276 9.46 -18.41 11.05
N ILE A 277 9.11 -19.35 10.17
CA ILE A 277 9.67 -20.72 10.19
C ILE A 277 11.17 -20.68 9.88
N HIS A 278 11.58 -19.93 8.85
CA HIS A 278 12.98 -19.80 8.44
C HIS A 278 13.87 -19.25 9.56
N VAL A 279 13.45 -18.16 10.21
CA VAL A 279 14.21 -17.53 11.31
C VAL A 279 13.97 -18.17 12.68
N ARG A 280 13.11 -19.19 12.76
CA ARG A 280 12.72 -19.91 13.99
C ARG A 280 12.15 -19.01 15.08
N GLY A 281 11.39 -17.99 14.70
CA GLY A 281 10.84 -17.01 15.63
C GLY A 281 10.23 -15.79 14.96
N ILE A 282 10.21 -14.67 15.69
CA ILE A 282 9.77 -13.37 15.19
C ILE A 282 11.00 -12.45 15.22
N ALA A 283 11.60 -12.27 14.05
CA ALA A 283 12.74 -11.38 13.82
C ALA A 283 12.59 -10.77 12.42
N ASP A 284 13.16 -9.58 12.21
CA ASP A 284 13.35 -9.02 10.87
C ASP A 284 14.65 -9.58 10.24
N ARG A 285 14.92 -9.20 9.00
CA ARG A 285 16.14 -9.64 8.29
C ARG A 285 17.42 -9.24 9.05
N VAL A 286 17.47 -8.03 9.60
CA VAL A 286 18.67 -7.50 10.26
C VAL A 286 18.95 -8.26 11.56
N GLU A 287 17.95 -8.42 12.43
CA GLU A 287 18.04 -9.20 13.66
C GLU A 287 18.44 -10.66 13.36
N SER A 288 17.88 -11.26 12.29
CA SER A 288 18.14 -12.67 11.95
C SER A 288 19.57 -12.95 11.45
N THR A 289 20.25 -11.95 10.90
CA THR A 289 21.62 -12.07 10.36
C THR A 289 22.68 -11.60 11.36
N GLY A 290 22.30 -11.25 12.59
CA GLY A 290 23.21 -10.75 13.62
C GLY A 290 23.68 -9.31 13.38
N GLY A 291 22.97 -8.55 12.54
CA GLY A 291 23.21 -7.12 12.38
C GLY A 291 22.87 -6.36 13.65
N VAL A 292 23.68 -5.37 14.00
CA VAL A 292 23.41 -4.49 15.14
C VAL A 292 22.26 -3.55 14.75
N SER A 293 21.15 -3.61 15.50
CA SER A 293 19.96 -2.75 15.36
C SER A 293 20.14 -1.38 16.00
#